data_AF-R7ESA8-F1
#
_entry.id   AF-R7ESA8-F1
#
_cell.length_a   1.000
_cell.length_b   1.000
_cell.length_c   1.000
_cell.angle_alpha   90.00
_cell.angle_beta   90.00
_cell.angle_gamma   90.00
#
_symmetry.space_group_name_H-M   'P 1'
#
loop_
_entity.id
_entity.type
_entity.pdbx_description
1 polymer ?
#
loop_
_entity_poly.entity_id
_entity_poly.type
_entity_poly.pdbx_seq_one_letter_code
_entity_poly.pdbx_strand_id
1 'polypeptide(L)'
;MITPLSDSFELHADNAPGCETQEARLSLFTKGSYTKLKNSLVRALLGADFYITDRRYIGFETETGYHHYAIDVAQIYELEE
;
A
#
# COMPACT_ATOMS: atom_id res chain seq x y z
N MET A 1 5.58 -6.35 6.67
CA MET A 1 6.66 -6.03 5.72
C MET A 1 6.11 -4.99 4.76
N ILE A 2 6.86 -3.93 4.45
CA ILE A 2 6.47 -2.93 3.44
C ILE A 2 7.41 -3.12 2.26
N THR A 3 6.85 -3.32 1.07
CA THR A 3 7.59 -3.54 -0.17
C THR A 3 7.19 -2.46 -1.17
N PRO A 4 8.09 -1.56 -1.60
CA PRO A 4 7.77 -0.60 -2.65
C PRO A 4 7.41 -1.34 -3.95
N LEU A 5 6.37 -0.88 -4.65
CA LEU A 5 5.86 -1.53 -5.88
C LEU A 5 6.35 -0.81 -7.14
N SER A 6 6.30 0.52 -7.14
CA SER A 6 6.79 1.34 -8.24
C SER A 6 6.96 2.77 -7.75
N ASP A 7 7.96 3.43 -8.31
CA ASP A 7 8.16 4.87 -8.22
C ASP A 7 8.14 5.36 -9.67
N SER A 8 7.06 6.00 -10.09
CA SER A 8 6.86 6.40 -11.49
C SER A 8 6.68 7.92 -11.58
N PHE A 9 7.58 8.54 -12.35
CA PHE A 9 7.47 9.93 -12.76
C PHE A 9 6.60 9.99 -14.01
N GLU A 10 5.41 10.57 -13.92
CA GLU A 10 4.58 10.83 -15.11
C GLU A 10 5.21 11.96 -15.93
N LEU A 11 5.87 11.59 -17.03
CA LEU A 11 6.51 12.53 -17.95
C LEU A 11 5.44 13.15 -18.87
N HIS A 12 4.85 14.28 -18.46
CA HIS A 12 4.12 15.12 -19.41
C HIS A 12 5.10 15.89 -20.29
N ALA A 13 4.74 16.07 -21.57
CA ALA A 13 5.62 16.51 -22.66
C ALA A 13 6.18 17.94 -22.56
N ASP A 14 6.16 18.56 -21.37
CA ASP A 14 6.77 19.86 -21.06
C ASP A 14 7.62 19.73 -19.77
N ASN A 15 8.82 19.17 -19.92
CA ASN A 15 10.07 19.46 -19.20
C ASN A 15 10.15 19.69 -17.66
N ALA A 16 9.23 19.20 -16.82
CA ALA A 16 9.50 18.96 -15.39
C ALA A 16 8.48 17.95 -14.79
N PRO A 17 8.90 16.99 -13.95
CA PRO A 17 7.97 16.15 -13.20
C PRO A 17 7.27 17.01 -12.13
N GLY A 18 6.01 17.39 -12.36
CA GLY A 18 5.23 18.20 -11.41
C GLY A 18 4.66 17.40 -10.23
N CYS A 19 4.64 16.07 -10.32
CA CYS A 19 4.22 15.18 -9.26
C CYS A 19 4.89 13.80 -9.38
N GLU A 20 5.12 13.17 -8.24
CA GLU A 20 5.63 11.81 -8.10
C GLU A 20 4.52 10.94 -7.48
N THR A 21 4.18 9.82 -8.12
CA THR A 21 3.27 8.84 -7.53
C THR A 21 4.09 7.68 -6.97
N GLN A 22 4.08 7.53 -5.65
CA GLN A 22 4.77 6.43 -4.99
C GLN A 22 3.77 5.35 -4.58
N GLU A 23 4.04 4.12 -4.99
CA GLU A 23 3.23 2.95 -4.64
C GLU A 23 3.97 2.01 -3.70
N ALA A 24 3.29 1.56 -2.64
CA ALA A 24 3.83 0.62 -1.66
C ALA A 24 2.84 -0.51 -1.34
N ARG A 25 3.35 -1.72 -1.22
CA ARG A 25 2.62 -2.89 -0.74
C ARG A 25 2.89 -3.13 0.74
N LEU A 26 1.84 -3.17 1.54
CA LEU A 26 1.85 -3.62 2.92
C LEU A 26 1.41 -5.08 2.99
N SER A 27 2.36 -5.95 3.32
CA SER A 27 2.10 -7.37 3.58
C SER A 27 1.91 -7.60 5.07
N LEU A 28 0.68 -8.00 5.43
CA LEU A 28 0.23 -8.29 6.77
C LEU A 28 0.25 -9.80 7.03
N PHE A 29 0.95 -10.20 8.09
CA PHE A 29 1.01 -11.57 8.58
C PHE A 29 0.47 -11.62 10.00
N THR A 30 -0.61 -12.35 10.24
CA THR A 30 -1.17 -12.47 11.60
C THR A 30 -1.79 -13.85 11.86
N LYS A 31 -1.53 -14.41 13.04
CA LYS A 31 -2.16 -15.68 13.46
C LYS A 31 -3.58 -15.50 14.00
N GLY A 32 -3.98 -14.26 14.26
CA GLY A 32 -5.28 -13.92 14.83
C GLY A 32 -6.27 -13.40 13.78
N SER A 33 -7.28 -12.67 14.25
CA SER A 33 -8.29 -12.05 13.39
C SER A 33 -7.69 -10.96 12.50
N TYR A 34 -7.30 -11.36 11.29
CA TYR A 34 -6.74 -10.46 10.27
C TYR A 34 -7.70 -9.34 9.87
N THR A 35 -9.02 -9.55 10.01
CA THR A 35 -10.04 -8.57 9.67
C THR A 35 -10.00 -7.33 10.57
N LYS A 36 -9.76 -7.49 11.87
CA LYS A 36 -9.63 -6.36 12.80
C LYS A 36 -8.41 -5.52 12.46
N LEU A 37 -7.25 -6.17 12.31
CA LEU A 37 -6.00 -5.49 12.02
C LEU A 37 -6.02 -4.81 10.65
N LYS A 38 -6.56 -5.49 9.63
CA LYS A 38 -6.79 -4.91 8.30
C LYS A 38 -7.65 -3.65 8.37
N ASN A 39 -8.78 -3.70 9.09
CA ASN A 39 -9.70 -2.55 9.15
C ASN A 39 -9.06 -1.35 9.85
N SER A 40 -8.29 -1.57 10.91
CA SER A 40 -7.54 -0.49 11.57
C SER A 40 -6.48 0.11 10.64
N LEU A 41 -5.73 -0.73 9.90
CA LEU A 41 -4.73 -0.29 8.92
C LEU A 41 -5.36 0.52 7.80
N VAL A 42 -6.44 0.04 7.20
CA VAL A 42 -7.18 0.74 6.15
C VAL A 42 -7.66 2.11 6.64
N ARG A 43 -8.19 2.20 7.87
CA ARG A 43 -8.62 3.49 8.45
C ARG A 43 -7.46 4.44 8.70
N ALA A 44 -6.32 3.92 9.17
CA ALA A 44 -5.13 4.73 9.39
C ALA A 44 -4.54 5.27 8.08
N LEU A 45 -4.50 4.42 7.04
CA LEU A 45 -4.01 4.80 5.70
C LEU A 45 -4.91 5.87 5.07
N LEU A 46 -6.23 5.66 5.08
CA LEU A 46 -7.20 6.64 4.57
C LEU A 46 -7.20 7.94 5.38
N GLY A 47 -6.91 7.88 6.69
CA GLY A 47 -6.79 9.06 7.54
C GLY A 47 -5.47 9.82 7.36
N ALA A 48 -4.51 9.23 6.66
CA ALA A 48 -3.24 9.85 6.30
C ALA A 48 -3.18 10.18 4.80
N ASP A 49 -4.34 10.29 4.14
CA ASP A 49 -4.53 10.64 2.73
C ASP A 49 -3.92 9.67 1.70
N PHE A 50 -3.58 8.44 2.12
CA PHE A 50 -3.15 7.40 1.19
C PHE A 50 -4.34 6.84 0.40
N TYR A 51 -4.13 6.66 -0.90
CA TYR A 51 -5.05 5.94 -1.75
C TYR A 51 -4.81 4.44 -1.62
N ILE A 52 -5.88 3.64 -1.51
CA ILE A 52 -5.78 2.19 -1.51
C ILE A 52 -6.05 1.69 -2.93
N THR A 53 -5.01 1.16 -3.59
CA THR A 53 -5.07 0.72 -4.99
C THR A 53 -5.48 -0.75 -5.11
N ASP A 54 -5.06 -1.61 -4.19
CA ASP A 54 -5.49 -3.01 -4.13
C ASP A 54 -5.60 -3.53 -2.69
N ARG A 55 -6.45 -4.53 -2.48
CA ARG A 55 -6.56 -5.25 -1.21
C ARG A 55 -6.86 -6.72 -1.46
N ARG A 56 -5.94 -7.60 -1.11
CA ARG A 56 -6.00 -9.01 -1.47
C ARG A 56 -5.71 -9.91 -0.27
N TYR A 57 -6.59 -10.89 -0.05
CA TYR A 57 -6.25 -12.01 0.82
C TYR A 57 -5.41 -13.01 0.04
N ILE A 58 -4.19 -13.27 0.51
CA ILE A 58 -3.24 -14.16 -0.17
C ILE A 58 -3.51 -15.61 0.22
N GLY A 59 -3.74 -15.86 1.52
CA GLY A 59 -4.01 -17.21 2.00
C GLY A 59 -3.74 -17.39 3.49
N PHE A 60 -3.96 -18.62 3.96
CA PHE A 60 -3.61 -19.04 5.31
C PHE A 60 -2.53 -20.11 5.23
N GLU A 61 -1.43 -19.89 5.93
CA GLU A 61 -0.38 -20.87 6.05
C GLU A 61 -0.63 -21.78 7.26
N THR A 62 -0.93 -23.04 6.99
CA THR A 62 -1.36 -24.02 8.00
C THR A 62 -0.23 -24.48 8.92
N GLU A 63 1.01 -24.47 8.44
CA GLU A 63 2.17 -24.91 9.22
C GLU A 63 2.57 -23.89 10.28
N THR A 64 2.57 -22.61 9.91
CA THR A 64 2.97 -21.51 10.79
C THR A 64 1.77 -20.87 11.50
N GLY A 65 0.57 -21.07 10.97
CA GLY A 65 -0.70 -20.54 11.47
C GLY A 65 -0.94 -19.08 11.12
N TYR A 66 -0.29 -18.52 10.10
CA TYR A 66 -0.43 -17.12 9.71
C TYR A 66 -1.43 -16.91 8.58
N HIS A 67 -2.31 -15.92 8.72
CA HIS A 67 -3.04 -15.32 7.62
C HIS A 67 -2.18 -14.27 6.93
N HIS A 68 -2.10 -14.36 5.60
CA HIS A 68 -1.39 -13.40 4.77
C HIS A 68 -2.40 -12.54 4.00
N TYR A 69 -2.27 -11.23 4.16
CA TYR A 69 -3.09 -10.22 3.50
C TYR A 69 -2.19 -9.13 2.93
N ALA A 70 -2.41 -8.73 1.68
CA ALA A 70 -1.69 -7.66 1.02
C ALA A 70 -2.62 -6.44 0.83
N ILE A 71 -2.08 -5.25 1.08
CA ILE A 71 -2.74 -3.97 0.85
C ILE A 71 -1.77 -3.13 0.03
N ASP A 72 -2.19 -2.69 -1.14
CA ASP A 72 -1.42 -1.78 -1.97
C ASP A 72 -1.95 -0.37 -1.75
N VAL A 73 -1.03 0.55 -1.55
CA VAL A 73 -1.32 1.96 -1.36
C VAL A 73 -0.52 2.80 -2.33
N ALA A 74 -1.09 3.93 -2.74
CA ALA A 74 -0.44 4.95 -3.52
C ALA A 74 -0.56 6.28 -2.81
N GLN A 75 0.46 7.12 -2.91
CA GLN A 75 0.40 8.52 -2.52
C GLN A 75 1.00 9.36 -3.63
N ILE A 76 0.34 10.47 -3.92
CA ILE A 76 0.79 11.47 -4.88
C ILE A 76 1.50 12.55 -4.08
N TYR A 77 2.77 12.76 -4.39
CA TYR A 77 3.58 13.84 -3.86
C TYR A 77 3.72 14.91 -4.94
N GLU A 78 3.47 16.16 -4.59
CA GLU A 78 3.82 17.28 -5.47
C GLU A 78 5.33 17.53 -5.34
N LEU A 79 6.04 17.56 -6.47
CA LEU A 79 7.45 17.90 -6.49
C LEU A 79 7.55 19.42 -6.54
N GLU A 80 7.89 20.04 -5.40
CA GLU A 80 8.25 21.46 -5.36
C GLU A 80 9.61 21.68 -6.04
N GLU A 81 9.69 22.70 -6.89
CA GLU A 81 10.81 23.07 -7.78
C GLU A 81 12.12 23.44 -7.06
#